data_AF-A0A944CHU6-F1
#
_entry.id   AF-A0A944CHU6-F1
#
_cell.length_a   1.000
_cell.length_b   1.000
_cell.length_c   1.000
_cell.angle_alpha   90.00
_cell.angle_beta   90.00
_cell.angle_gamma   90.00
#
_symmetry.space_group_name_H-M   'P 1'
#
loop_
_entity.id
_entity.type
_entity.pdbx_description
1 polymer ?
#
loop_
_entity_poly.entity_id
_entity_poly.type
_entity_poly.pdbx_seq_one_letter_code
_entity_poly.pdbx_strand_id
1 'polypeptide(L)' 'MEDYDIRMEMIFIPAKNGYIKVFVYGFNHLGTWGNAVAVFNGVSATAKGFNKKRTIVNSLAKLHRSLVKKRREK' A
#
# COMPACT_ATOMS: atom_id res chain seq x y z
N MET A 1 -1.41 -25.13 15.93
CA MET A 1 -1.13 -24.41 14.67
C MET A 1 -2.19 -23.34 14.60
N GLU A 2 -1.90 -22.17 15.19
CA GLU A 2 -2.88 -21.08 15.28
C GLU A 2 -3.14 -20.53 13.88
N ASP A 3 -4.42 -20.35 13.56
CA ASP A 3 -4.91 -19.68 12.36
C ASP A 3 -4.17 -18.34 12.17
N TYR A 4 -3.17 -18.33 11.30
CA TYR A 4 -2.70 -17.08 10.72
C TYR A 4 -3.87 -16.55 9.91
N ASP A 5 -4.58 -15.59 10.49
CA ASP A 5 -5.60 -14.82 9.81
C ASP A 5 -4.96 -14.13 8.59
N ILE A 6 -5.01 -14.80 7.44
CA ILE A 6 -4.47 -14.40 6.13
C ILE A 6 -5.39 -13.40 5.43
N ARG A 7 -6.24 -12.69 6.19
CA ARG A 7 -7.13 -11.65 5.64
C ARG A 7 -6.29 -10.50 5.08
N MET A 8 -6.23 -10.47 3.75
CA MET A 8 -5.62 -9.40 2.97
C MET A 8 -6.71 -8.44 2.51
N GLU A 9 -6.52 -7.16 2.78
CA GLU A 9 -7.44 -6.12 2.35
C GLU A 9 -6.94 -5.43 1.09
N MET A 10 -7.87 -5.17 0.16
CA MET A 10 -7.58 -4.44 -1.07
C MET A 10 -8.38 -3.15 -1.14
N ILE A 11 -7.70 -2.06 -1.47
CA ILE A 11 -8.33 -0.78 -1.80
C ILE A 11 -8.04 -0.48 -3.26
N PHE A 12 -9.09 -0.24 -4.03
CA PHE A 12 -8.99 0.20 -5.42
C PHE A 12 -9.46 1.65 -5.50
N ILE A 13 -8.55 2.55 -5.89
CA ILE A 13 -8.85 3.97 -6.08
C ILE A 13 -8.89 4.24 -7.59
N PRO A 14 -10.05 4.58 -8.17
CA PRO A 14 -10.14 4.98 -9.56
C PRO A 14 -9.26 6.19 -9.86
N ALA A 15 -8.55 6.14 -10.98
CA ALA A 15 -7.74 7.23 -11.51
C ALA A 15 -7.96 7.32 -13.03
N LYS A 16 -7.59 8.46 -13.63
CA LYS A 16 -7.79 8.69 -15.08
C LYS A 16 -7.22 7.59 -15.98
N ASN A 17 -6.12 6.95 -15.56
CA ASN A 17 -5.41 5.93 -16.34
C ASN A 17 -5.47 4.54 -15.68
N GLY A 18 -6.56 4.20 -14.99
CA GLY A 18 -6.77 2.89 -14.37
C GLY A 18 -7.00 2.98 -12.87
N TYR A 19 -6.46 2.04 -12.09
CA TYR A 19 -6.68 1.98 -10.64
C TYR A 19 -5.36 2.00 -9.87
N ILE A 20 -5.30 2.83 -8.83
CA ILE A 20 -4.29 2.66 -7.79
C ILE A 20 -4.78 1.52 -6.90
N LYS A 21 -3.97 0.46 -6.79
CA LYS A 21 -4.26 -0.72 -5.98
C LYS A 21 -3.45 -0.64 -4.71
N VAL A 22 -4.08 -0.82 -3.55
CA VAL A 22 -3.37 -0.93 -2.27
C VAL A 22 -3.69 -2.27 -1.65
N PHE A 23 -2.65 -3.08 -1.41
CA PHE A 23 -2.74 -4.36 -0.73
C PHE A 23 -2.25 -4.19 0.70
N VAL A 24 -3.07 -4.58 1.67
CA VAL A 24 -2.79 -4.41 3.10
C VAL A 24 -2.76 -5.77 3.77
N TYR A 25 -1.67 -6.03 4.50
CA TYR A 25 -1.40 -7.30 5.18
C TYR A 25 -1.12 -7.05 6.66
N GLY A 26 -1.59 -7.96 7.53
CA GLY A 26 -1.43 -7.86 8.98
C GLY A 26 -2.42 -6.85 9.59
N PHE A 27 -2.01 -6.19 10.68
CA PHE A 27 -2.89 -5.35 11.50
C PHE A 27 -4.05 -6.10 12.16
N ASN A 28 -3.86 -7.40 12.43
CA ASN A 28 -4.89 -8.28 12.99
C ASN A 28 -5.42 -7.76 14.34
N HIS A 29 -4.56 -7.11 15.13
CA HIS A 29 -4.93 -6.44 16.38
C HIS A 29 -4.28 -5.05 16.48
N LEU A 30 -4.82 -4.19 17.34
CA LEU A 30 -4.26 -2.86 17.59
C LEU A 30 -2.78 -2.98 18.00
N GLY A 31 -1.89 -2.24 17.32
CA GLY A 31 -0.45 -2.26 17.62
C GLY A 31 0.34 -3.40 16.96
N THR A 32 -0.32 -4.34 16.28
CA THR A 32 0.39 -5.38 15.50
C THR A 32 1.03 -4.78 14.24
N TRP A 33 2.18 -5.34 13.86
CA TRP A 33 2.84 -4.95 12.62
C TRP A 33 2.00 -5.33 11.40
N GLY A 34 2.05 -4.47 10.40
CA GLY A 34 1.46 -4.74 9.11
C GLY A 34 2.12 -3.92 8.01
N ASN A 35 1.77 -4.26 6.78
CA ASN A 35 2.38 -3.72 5.58
C ASN A 35 1.31 -3.24 4.61
N ALA A 36 1.57 -2.16 3.89
CA ALA A 36 0.75 -1.70 2.77
C ALA A 36 1.61 -1.55 1.52
N VAL A 37 1.14 -2.11 0.40
CA VAL A 37 1.79 -2.07 -0.91
C VAL A 37 0.87 -1.35 -1.88
N ALA A 38 1.27 -0.14 -2.30
CA ALA A 38 0.54 0.64 -3.28
C ALA A 38 1.14 0.44 -4.68
N VAL A 39 0.30 0.22 -5.69
CA VAL A 39 0.70 -0.10 -7.07
C VAL A 39 -0.10 0.75 -8.06
N PHE A 40 0.59 1.36 -9.03
CA PHE A 40 -0.02 2.07 -10.16
C PHE A 40 0.94 2.13 -11.35
N ASN A 41 0.45 1.85 -12.57
CA ASN A 41 1.21 1.93 -13.83
C ASN A 41 2.61 1.27 -13.79
N GLY A 42 2.68 0.06 -13.22
CA GLY A 42 3.94 -0.70 -13.10
C GLY A 42 4.94 -0.11 -12.11
N VAL A 43 4.52 0.83 -11.26
CA VAL A 43 5.30 1.34 -10.13
C VAL A 43 4.65 0.86 -8.84
N SER A 44 5.47 0.39 -7.90
CA SER A 44 5.03 -0.04 -6.58
C SER A 44 5.79 0.67 -5.47
N ALA A 45 5.14 0.86 -4.33
CA ALA A 45 5.78 1.36 -3.12
C ALA A 45 5.22 0.67 -1.88
N THR A 46 6.11 0.34 -0.95
CA THR A 46 5.78 -0.38 0.29
C THR A 46 6.00 0.49 1.52
N ALA A 47 5.08 0.39 2.47
CA ALA A 47 5.25 0.91 3.83
C ALA A 47 4.96 -0.20 4.85
N LYS A 48 5.66 -0.14 5.99
CA LYS A 48 5.46 -1.03 7.13
C LYS A 48 5.22 -0.18 8.38
N GLY A 49 4.42 -0.67 9.32
CA GLY A 49 4.18 0.02 10.58
C GLY A 49 3.15 -0.70 11.45
N PHE A 50 2.86 -0.14 12.62
CA PHE A 50 1.86 -0.66 13.58
C PHE A 50 0.49 0.03 13.48
N ASN A 51 0.42 1.18 12.79
CA ASN A 51 -0.83 1.90 12.56
C ASN A 51 -1.27 1.73 11.10
N LYS A 52 -2.34 0.98 10.88
CA LYS A 52 -2.87 0.63 9.55
C LYS A 52 -3.11 1.84 8.66
N LYS A 53 -3.88 2.82 9.13
CA LYS A 53 -4.22 4.03 8.36
C LYS A 53 -2.97 4.81 7.95
N ARG A 54 -2.05 5.03 8.90
CA ARG A 54 -0.78 5.72 8.64
C ARG A 54 0.07 4.96 7.63
N THR A 55 0.14 3.63 7.73
CA THR A 55 0.91 2.78 6.81
C THR A 55 0.34 2.83 5.40
N ILE A 56 -0.98 2.78 5.23
CA ILE A 56 -1.66 2.93 3.93
C ILE A 56 -1.31 4.29 3.30
N VAL A 57 -1.51 5.39 4.03
CA VAL A 57 -1.20 6.74 3.54
C VAL A 57 0.27 6.87 3.16
N ASN A 58 1.19 6.32 3.96
CA ASN A 58 2.62 6.34 3.68
C ASN A 58 2.96 5.56 2.39
N SER A 59 2.31 4.43 2.13
CA SER A 59 2.53 3.66 0.89
C SER A 59 2.09 4.46 -0.34
N LEU A 60 0.95 5.16 -0.28
CA LEU A 60 0.45 6.03 -1.33
C LEU A 60 1.35 7.25 -1.56
N ALA A 61 1.80 7.90 -0.48
CA ALA A 61 2.72 9.03 -0.57
C ALA A 61 4.07 8.64 -1.20
N LYS A 62 4.61 7.47 -0.85
CA LYS A 62 5.81 6.92 -1.48
C LYS A 62 5.57 6.60 -2.97
N LEU A 63 4.44 5.99 -3.31
CA LEU A 63 4.08 5.70 -4.70
C LEU A 63 4.02 6.99 -5.53
N HIS A 64 3.38 8.04 -5.01
CA HIS A 64 3.32 9.34 -5.68
C HIS A 64 4.72 9.90 -5.98
N ARG A 65 5.63 9.88 -4.99
CA ARG A 65 7.02 10.33 -5.18
C ARG A 65 7.74 9.51 -6.27
N SER A 66 7.57 8.18 -6.28
CA SER A 66 8.15 7.32 -7.31
C SER A 66 7.60 7.60 -8.71
N LEU A 67 6.29 7.85 -8.83
CA LEU A 67 5.65 8.22 -10.10
C LEU A 67 6.16 9.57 -10.63
N VAL A 68 6.30 10.56 -9.74
CA VAL A 68 6.86 11.88 -10.10
C VAL A 68 8.32 11.74 -10.55
N LYS A 69 9.12 10.93 -9.86
CA LYS A 69 10.52 10.66 -10.25
C LYS A 69 10.60 10.01 -11.63
N LYS A 70 9.86 8.92 -11.86
CA LYS A 70 9.83 8.19 -13.14
C LYS A 70 9.36 9.06 -14.32
N ARG A 71 8.49 10.05 -14.08
CA ARG A 71 8.07 11.03 -15.09
C ARG A 71 9.20 11.99 -15.50
N ARG A 72 10.12 12.33 -14.59
CA ARG A 72 11.25 13.23 -14.86
C ARG A 72 12.43 12.55 -15.56
N GLU A 73 12.50 11.22 -15.49
CA GLU A 73 13.51 10.40 -16.15
C GLU A 73 13.15 10.02 -17.60
N LYS A 74 11.95 10.40 -18.06
CA LYS A 74 11.47 10.29 -19.44
C LYS A 74 11.50 11.65 -20.12
#